data_AF-A0A6N9P0E9-F1
#
_entry.id   AF-A0A6N9P0E9-F1
#
_cell.length_a   1.000
_cell.length_b   1.000
_cell.length_c   1.000
_cell.angle_alpha   90.00
_cell.angle_beta   90.00
_cell.angle_gamma   90.00
#
_symmetry.space_group_name_H-M   'P 1'
#
loop_
_entity.id
_entity.type
_entity.pdbx_description
1 polymer ?
#
loop_
_entity_poly.entity_id
_entity_poly.type
_entity_poly.pdbx_seq_one_letter_code
_entity_poly.pdbx_strand_id
1 'polypeptide(L)'
;MSAGPAGGQRAEHRHDADQHKVAHGPDGGPRRTDLTDPVQCAAVAIDYLQELESRYGFEPESEALLMAYNMGPSGARKALNEGRTSTDYSREIMTVYQGYLEELER
;
A
#
# COMPACT_ATOMS: atom_id res chain seq x y z
N MET A 1 -54.43 -12.96 -23.39
CA MET A 1 -53.35 -12.27 -24.13
C MET A 1 -53.37 -10.79 -23.76
N SER A 2 -52.41 -10.34 -22.97
CA SER A 2 -51.78 -9.01 -23.10
C SER A 2 -50.62 -8.97 -22.11
N ALA A 3 -49.41 -8.99 -22.64
CA ALA A 3 -48.17 -8.93 -21.88
C ALA A 3 -47.83 -7.46 -21.62
N GLY A 4 -47.61 -7.11 -20.35
CA GLY A 4 -47.00 -5.83 -19.97
C GLY A 4 -45.49 -5.85 -20.24
N PRO A 5 -44.85 -4.71 -20.58
CA PRO A 5 -43.44 -4.70 -20.88
C PRO A 5 -42.61 -4.78 -19.59
N ALA A 6 -41.71 -5.76 -19.54
CA ALA A 6 -40.65 -5.86 -18.54
C ALA A 6 -39.58 -4.80 -18.84
N GLY A 7 -39.66 -3.65 -18.17
CA GLY A 7 -38.62 -2.62 -18.17
C GLY A 7 -37.49 -3.01 -17.23
N GLY A 8 -36.49 -3.74 -17.75
CA GLY A 8 -35.23 -3.98 -17.06
C GLY A 8 -34.38 -2.71 -17.04
N GLN A 9 -34.33 -2.03 -15.90
CA GLN A 9 -33.35 -0.98 -15.66
C GLN A 9 -32.08 -1.63 -15.08
N ARG A 10 -31.11 -1.89 -15.97
CA ARG A 10 -29.72 -2.14 -15.56
C ARG A 10 -29.20 -0.86 -14.91
N ALA A 11 -28.88 -0.94 -13.62
CA ALA A 11 -28.13 0.11 -12.94
C ALA A 11 -26.70 0.12 -13.48
N GLU A 12 -26.46 0.91 -14.54
CA GLU A 12 -25.14 1.36 -14.92
C GLU A 12 -24.74 2.50 -13.98
N HIS A 13 -24.27 2.16 -12.77
CA HIS A 13 -23.54 3.12 -11.96
C HIS A 13 -22.06 2.96 -12.25
N ARG A 14 -21.57 3.98 -12.95
CA ARG A 14 -20.25 4.10 -13.55
C ARG A 14 -19.18 3.97 -12.47
N HIS A 15 -18.09 3.30 -12.83
CA HIS A 15 -16.83 3.38 -12.11
C HIS A 15 -16.41 4.85 -12.09
N ASP A 16 -16.58 5.51 -10.96
CA ASP A 16 -15.78 6.70 -10.64
C ASP A 16 -14.37 6.18 -10.35
N ALA A 17 -13.60 6.06 -11.43
CA ALA A 17 -12.17 5.92 -11.35
C ALA A 17 -11.64 7.14 -10.60
N ASP A 18 -11.07 6.87 -9.44
CA ASP A 18 -10.24 7.78 -8.68
C ASP A 18 -9.17 8.33 -9.63
N GLN A 19 -9.39 9.55 -10.10
CA GLN A 19 -8.46 10.27 -10.97
C GLN A 19 -7.29 10.70 -10.12
N HIS A 20 -6.35 9.78 -9.86
CA HIS A 20 -4.99 10.17 -9.52
C HIS A 20 -4.49 11.10 -10.63
N LYS A 21 -4.35 12.39 -10.29
CA LYS A 21 -3.80 13.41 -11.20
C LYS A 21 -2.46 12.92 -11.72
N VAL A 22 -2.42 12.49 -12.98
CA VAL A 22 -1.20 12.04 -13.63
C VAL A 22 -0.30 13.26 -13.78
N ALA A 23 0.78 13.30 -13.01
CA ALA A 23 1.72 14.39 -13.11
C ALA A 23 2.52 14.24 -14.42
N HIS A 24 2.50 15.29 -15.26
CA HIS A 24 3.17 15.28 -16.56
C HIS A 24 4.68 15.56 -16.41
N GLY A 25 5.49 14.86 -17.20
CA GLY A 25 6.93 15.11 -17.31
C GLY A 25 7.22 16.30 -18.23
N PRO A 26 8.50 16.72 -18.35
CA PRO A 26 8.89 17.84 -19.21
C PRO A 26 8.50 17.65 -20.68
N ASP A 27 8.31 16.40 -21.13
CA ASP A 27 7.91 16.04 -22.49
C ASP A 27 6.41 15.77 -22.65
N GLY A 28 5.58 16.11 -21.65
CA GLY A 28 4.12 15.93 -21.68
C GLY A 28 3.62 14.49 -21.52
N GLY A 29 4.52 13.49 -21.51
CA GLY A 29 4.19 12.10 -21.16
C GLY A 29 3.93 11.93 -19.64
N PRO A 30 3.30 10.81 -19.23
CA PRO A 30 3.19 10.47 -17.81
C PRO A 30 4.58 10.39 -17.20
N ARG A 31 4.83 11.06 -16.06
CA ARG A 31 6.09 10.89 -15.32
C ARG A 31 6.21 9.43 -14.92
N ARG A 32 7.16 8.72 -15.53
CA ARG A 32 7.59 7.42 -15.03
C ARG A 32 8.33 7.67 -13.73
N THR A 33 7.98 6.92 -12.69
CA THR A 33 8.72 6.88 -11.45
C THR A 33 10.17 6.46 -11.74
N ASP A 34 11.13 7.29 -11.32
CA ASP A 34 12.53 6.97 -11.33
C ASP A 34 12.96 6.44 -9.95
N LEU A 35 13.20 5.13 -9.83
CA LEU A 35 13.62 4.52 -8.57
C LEU A 35 15.09 4.77 -8.23
N THR A 36 15.85 5.41 -9.13
CA THR A 36 17.24 5.83 -8.86
C THR A 36 17.30 7.24 -8.27
N ASP A 37 16.22 8.02 -8.42
CA ASP A 37 16.04 9.27 -7.70
C ASP A 37 15.62 8.98 -6.24
N PRO A 38 16.39 9.43 -5.23
CA PRO A 38 16.14 9.04 -3.84
C PRO A 38 14.80 9.57 -3.31
N VAL A 39 14.30 10.70 -3.82
CA VAL A 39 13.03 11.28 -3.38
C VAL A 39 11.86 10.46 -3.94
N GLN A 40 11.89 10.13 -5.23
CA GLN A 40 10.88 9.30 -5.86
C GLN A 40 10.90 7.86 -5.33
N CYS A 41 12.08 7.30 -5.07
CA CYS A 41 12.22 5.98 -4.46
C CYS A 41 11.58 5.94 -3.06
N ALA A 42 11.86 6.94 -2.22
CA ALA A 42 11.25 7.05 -0.89
C ALA A 42 9.73 7.25 -0.98
N ALA A 43 9.24 8.07 -1.90
CA ALA A 43 7.80 8.27 -2.10
C ALA A 43 7.08 6.96 -2.43
N VAL A 44 7.63 6.13 -3.33
CA VAL A 44 7.07 4.82 -3.65
C VAL A 44 7.04 3.88 -2.45
N ALA A 45 8.10 3.87 -1.64
CA ALA A 45 8.14 3.04 -0.44
C ALA A 45 7.06 3.46 0.58
N ILE A 46 6.85 4.77 0.76
CA ILE A 46 5.81 5.33 1.63
C ILE A 46 4.42 4.97 1.11
N ASP A 47 4.16 5.18 -0.19
CA ASP A 47 2.88 4.83 -0.83
C ASP A 47 2.56 3.34 -0.62
N TYR A 48 3.56 2.47 -0.73
CA TYR A 48 3.37 1.03 -0.52
C TYR A 48 3.11 0.67 0.95
N LEU A 49 3.79 1.30 1.91
CA LEU A 49 3.49 1.11 3.34
C LEU A 49 2.06 1.54 3.67
N GLN A 50 1.60 2.66 3.10
CA GLN A 50 0.22 3.14 3.25
C GLN A 50 -0.80 2.19 2.59
N GLU A 51 -0.45 1.56 1.47
CA GLU A 51 -1.29 0.52 0.87
C GLU A 51 -1.40 -0.70 1.80
N LEU A 52 -0.29 -1.15 2.40
CA LEU A 52 -0.28 -2.28 3.33
C LEU A 52 -1.17 -2.02 4.56
N GLU A 53 -1.17 -0.80 5.08
CA GLU A 53 -2.11 -0.37 6.13
C GLU A 53 -3.56 -0.35 5.62
N SER A 54 -3.85 0.52 4.66
CA SER A 54 -5.23 0.86 4.28
C SER A 54 -5.97 -0.27 3.58
N ARG A 55 -5.28 -1.03 2.72
CA ARG A 55 -5.87 -2.08 1.90
C ARG A 55 -5.75 -3.46 2.54
N TYR A 56 -4.66 -3.71 3.25
CA TYR A 56 -4.38 -5.03 3.82
C TYR A 56 -4.52 -5.09 5.34
N GLY A 57 -4.73 -3.98 6.03
CA GLY A 57 -5.03 -3.93 7.46
C GLY A 57 -3.88 -4.37 8.36
N PHE A 58 -2.64 -4.14 7.92
CA PHE A 58 -1.49 -4.27 8.83
C PHE A 58 -1.41 -3.02 9.69
N GLU A 59 -1.21 -3.19 11.00
CA GLU A 59 -1.13 -2.06 11.92
C GLU A 59 0.12 -1.20 11.65
N PRO A 60 0.02 0.14 11.74
CA PRO A 60 1.17 1.04 11.70
C PRO A 60 2.22 0.63 12.72
N GLU A 61 3.49 0.94 12.43
CA GLU A 61 4.60 0.80 13.38
C GLU A 61 4.73 -0.62 13.98
N SER A 62 4.34 -1.65 13.21
CA SER A 62 4.32 -3.03 13.67
C SER A 62 5.31 -3.92 12.94
N GLU A 63 5.81 -4.94 13.64
CA GLU A 63 6.59 -6.03 13.04
C GLU A 63 5.82 -6.72 11.89
N ALA A 64 4.49 -6.82 12.00
CA ALA A 64 3.65 -7.41 10.97
C ALA A 64 3.62 -6.58 9.67
N LEU A 65 3.60 -5.25 9.78
CA LEU A 65 3.72 -4.34 8.63
C LEU A 65 5.09 -4.50 7.94
N LEU A 66 6.17 -4.55 8.73
CA LEU A 66 7.52 -4.74 8.22
C LEU A 66 7.70 -6.11 7.56
N MET A 67 7.10 -7.16 8.14
CA MET A 67 7.02 -8.47 7.50
C MET A 67 6.29 -8.37 6.16
N ALA A 68 5.13 -7.73 6.09
CA ALA A 68 4.35 -7.57 4.87
C ALA A 68 5.09 -6.76 3.80
N TYR A 69 5.86 -5.75 4.19
CA TYR A 69 6.71 -4.98 3.29
C TYR A 69 7.76 -5.87 2.61
N ASN A 70 8.45 -6.72 3.39
CA ASN A 70 9.55 -7.55 2.87
C ASN A 70 9.09 -8.82 2.14
N MET A 71 8.02 -9.49 2.60
CA MET A 71 7.58 -10.79 2.05
C MET A 71 6.22 -10.75 1.34
N GLY A 72 5.63 -9.57 1.22
CA GLY A 72 4.30 -9.36 0.69
C GLY A 72 3.18 -9.71 1.70
N PRO A 73 1.97 -9.16 1.49
CA PRO A 73 0.85 -9.28 2.42
C PRO A 73 0.40 -10.74 2.61
N SER A 74 0.38 -11.53 1.55
CA SER A 74 0.04 -12.96 1.60
C SER A 74 1.08 -13.78 2.38
N GLY A 75 2.36 -13.50 2.17
CA GLY A 75 3.45 -14.17 2.88
C GLY A 75 3.44 -13.85 4.37
N ALA A 76 3.23 -12.58 4.71
CA ALA A 76 3.14 -12.14 6.11
C ALA A 76 1.93 -12.78 6.81
N ARG A 77 0.75 -12.81 6.17
CA ARG A 77 -0.44 -13.49 6.72
C ARG A 77 -0.20 -14.97 6.96
N LYS A 78 0.46 -15.65 6.02
CA LYS A 78 0.83 -17.06 6.19
C LYS A 78 1.75 -17.24 7.41
N ALA A 79 2.80 -16.43 7.52
CA ALA A 79 3.73 -16.48 8.64
C ALA A 79 3.04 -16.22 10.00
N LEU A 80 2.15 -15.22 10.05
CA LEU A 80 1.37 -14.89 11.25
C LEU A 80 0.43 -16.04 11.65
N ASN A 81 -0.24 -16.67 10.67
CA ASN A 81 -1.07 -17.85 10.91
C ASN A 81 -0.27 -19.08 11.38
N GLU A 82 1.01 -19.16 11.03
CA GLU A 82 1.97 -20.16 11.54
C GLU A 82 2.51 -19.79 12.94
N GLY A 83 2.07 -18.68 13.54
CA GLY A 83 2.49 -18.20 14.86
C GLY A 83 3.78 -17.38 14.86
N ARG A 84 4.33 -17.03 13.69
CA ARG A 84 5.50 -16.16 13.59
C ARG A 84 5.09 -14.70 13.70
N THR A 85 5.52 -14.03 14.76
CA THR A 85 5.20 -12.61 15.03
C THR A 85 6.27 -11.62 14.56
N SER A 86 7.47 -12.10 14.22
CA SER A 86 8.58 -11.30 13.66
C SER A 86 9.55 -12.14 12.82
N THR A 87 10.35 -11.47 12.00
CA THR A 87 11.51 -12.02 11.27
C THR A 87 12.78 -11.29 11.68
N ASP A 88 13.95 -11.76 11.21
CA ASP A 88 15.20 -11.01 11.39
C ASP A 88 15.10 -9.61 10.79
N TYR A 89 14.56 -9.51 9.56
CA TYR A 89 14.31 -8.24 8.89
C TYR A 89 13.46 -7.28 9.73
N SER A 90 12.31 -7.73 10.23
CA SER A 90 11.39 -6.82 10.91
C SER A 90 11.96 -6.34 12.26
N ARG A 91 12.70 -7.20 12.98
CA ARG A 91 13.41 -6.82 14.22
C ARG A 91 14.53 -5.82 13.98
N GLU A 92 15.32 -6.01 12.93
CA GLU A 92 16.40 -5.08 12.57
C GLU A 92 15.83 -3.70 12.24
N ILE A 93 14.78 -3.63 11.43
CA ILE A 93 14.15 -2.35 11.08
C ILE A 93 13.48 -1.68 12.27
N MET A 94 12.81 -2.46 13.15
CA MET A 94 12.22 -1.92 14.38
C MET A 94 13.29 -1.32 15.31
N THR A 95 14.48 -1.93 15.37
CA THR A 95 15.61 -1.40 16.14
C THR A 95 16.09 -0.05 15.59
N VAL A 96 16.23 0.06 14.26
CA VAL A 96 16.58 1.33 13.61
C VAL A 96 15.52 2.40 13.83
N TYR A 97 14.24 2.03 13.73
CA TYR A 97 13.11 2.94 13.95
C TYR A 97 13.11 3.51 15.37
N GLN A 98 13.30 2.66 16.39
CA GLN A 98 13.40 3.12 17.78
C GLN A 98 14.58 4.07 17.98
N GLY A 99 15.73 3.81 17.35
CA GLY A 99 16.87 4.74 17.38
C GLY A 99 16.52 6.13 16.82
N TYR A 100 15.74 6.21 15.73
CA TYR A 100 15.28 7.50 15.21
C TYR A 100 14.30 8.22 16.15
N LEU A 101 13.42 7.49 16.84
CA LEU A 101 12.52 8.09 17.84
C LEU A 101 13.31 8.70 19.00
N GLU A 102 14.31 7.97 19.50
CA GLU A 102 15.20 8.47 20.56
C GLU A 102 15.97 9.73 20.12
N GLU A 103 16.42 9.80 18.86
CA GLU A 103 17.08 11.00 18.32
C GLU A 103 16.13 12.20 18.18
N LEU A 104 14.85 11.98 17.86
CA LEU A 104 13.84 13.03 17.72
C LEU A 104 13.38 13.61 19.07
N GLU A 105 13.44 12.82 20.14
CA GLU A 105 13.07 13.23 21.50
C GLU A 105 14.16 14.05 22.22
N ARG A 106 15.35 14.17 21.63
CA ARG A 106 16.53 14.82 22.22
C ARG A 106 16.66 16.30 21.87
#